data_AF-A0A5E4QGX7-F1
#
_entry.id   AF-A0A5E4QGX7-F1
#
_cell.length_a   1.000
_cell.length_b   1.000
_cell.length_c   1.000
_cell.angle_alpha   90.00
_cell.angle_beta   90.00
_cell.angle_gamma   90.00
#
_symmetry.space_group_name_H-M   'P 1'
#
loop_
_entity.id
_entity.type
_entity.pdbx_description
1 polymer ?
#
loop_
_entity_poly.entity_id
_entity_poly.type
_entity_poly.pdbx_seq_one_letter_code
_entity_poly.pdbx_strand_id
1 'polypeptide(L)'
;MTVVKDNNITTGKIYQQVIERERRGDYLGKTVQVIPHITDAIQEWVQRVAHIPVTPDHMPPKVCIVELGGTIGDIEGMPFVEAFRQFQFRVKRENFCCAHVSLIPMPKSTGEPKTKPTQSSVRELRGLGLSPDLILCRSEKPIHHNIKEKISNFCHVTPEQVICIHDLTSVYHVPLLMEAQGVVQYLNERLQLNIAMPRPGSGII
;
A
#
# COMPACT_ATOMS: atom_id res chain seq x y z
N MET A 1 0.59 19.86 4.89
CA MET A 1 1.54 19.31 3.91
C MET A 1 1.18 19.86 2.54
N THR A 2 2.14 20.45 1.83
CA THR A 2 1.94 20.86 0.44
C THR A 2 2.54 19.78 -0.46
N VAL A 3 1.72 19.23 -1.36
CA VAL A 3 2.16 18.21 -2.33
C VAL A 3 2.74 18.94 -3.55
N VAL A 4 3.92 18.52 -4.02
CA VAL A 4 4.57 19.10 -5.22
C VAL A 4 4.43 18.17 -6.42
N LYS A 5 4.69 18.69 -7.64
CA LYS A 5 4.52 17.97 -8.92
C LYS A 5 5.24 16.62 -8.98
N ASP A 6 6.32 16.48 -8.23
CA ASP A 6 7.15 15.26 -8.18
C ASP A 6 6.52 14.12 -7.37
N ASN A 7 5.53 14.42 -6.52
CA ASN A 7 4.82 13.42 -5.73
C ASN A 7 3.85 12.58 -6.57
N ASN A 8 3.48 13.07 -7.76
CA ASN A 8 2.68 12.31 -8.72
C ASN A 8 3.60 11.67 -9.77
N ILE A 9 3.79 10.36 -9.65
CA ILE A 9 4.55 9.55 -10.61
C ILE A 9 3.57 8.91 -11.57
N THR A 10 3.83 9.06 -12.88
CA THR A 10 3.04 8.39 -13.93
C THR A 10 3.96 7.57 -14.81
N THR A 11 3.40 6.54 -15.45
CA THR A 11 4.11 5.72 -16.44
C THR A 11 4.79 6.59 -17.50
N GLY A 12 4.07 7.60 -18.01
CA GLY A 12 4.62 8.54 -19.01
C GLY A 12 5.86 9.27 -18.53
N LYS A 13 5.89 9.77 -17.28
CA LYS A 13 7.07 10.46 -16.72
C LYS A 13 8.28 9.54 -16.60
N ILE A 14 8.08 8.32 -16.12
CA ILE A 14 9.17 7.35 -15.96
C ILE A 14 9.74 6.93 -17.32
N TYR A 15 8.85 6.60 -18.27
CA TYR A 15 9.28 6.18 -19.60
C TYR A 15 9.99 7.31 -20.33
N GLN A 16 9.48 8.55 -20.24
CA GLN A 16 10.14 9.71 -20.80
C GLN A 16 11.56 9.88 -20.21
N GLN A 17 11.70 9.80 -18.89
CA GLN A 17 13.01 9.92 -18.22
C GLN A 17 13.99 8.85 -18.71
N VAL A 18 13.56 7.59 -18.83
CA VAL A 18 14.41 6.50 -19.29
C VAL A 18 14.79 6.65 -20.77
N ILE A 19 13.85 7.04 -21.62
CA ILE A 19 14.11 7.33 -23.04
C ILE A 19 15.11 8.49 -23.19
N GLU A 20 15.00 9.53 -22.37
CA GLU A 20 15.95 10.65 -22.38
C GLU A 20 17.35 10.22 -21.94
N ARG A 21 17.46 9.41 -20.87
CA ARG A 21 18.73 8.81 -20.42
C ARG A 21 19.38 7.95 -21.52
N GLU A 22 18.58 7.15 -22.22
CA GLU A 22 19.03 6.34 -23.35
C GLU A 22 19.61 7.19 -24.47
N ARG A 23 18.89 8.25 -24.89
CA ARG A 23 19.34 9.16 -25.95
C ARG A 23 20.64 9.90 -25.62
N ARG A 24 20.90 10.16 -24.34
CA ARG A 24 22.17 10.76 -23.88
C ARG A 24 23.34 9.79 -23.83
N GLY A 25 23.09 8.49 -23.94
CA GLY A 25 24.10 7.45 -23.83
C GLY A 25 24.38 6.98 -22.40
N ASP A 26 23.51 7.30 -21.43
CA ASP A 26 23.70 6.94 -20.02
C ASP A 26 23.76 5.41 -19.80
N TYR A 27 23.19 4.62 -20.73
CA TYR A 27 23.22 3.15 -20.72
C TYR A 27 24.34 2.53 -21.56
N LEU A 28 25.34 3.33 -21.99
CA LEU A 28 26.52 2.87 -22.74
C LEU A 28 26.20 2.06 -24.01
N GLY A 29 25.11 2.42 -24.69
CA GLY A 29 24.64 1.75 -25.91
C GLY A 29 24.03 0.36 -25.71
N LYS A 30 23.84 -0.09 -24.46
CA LYS A 30 23.13 -1.34 -24.16
C LYS A 30 21.62 -1.17 -24.35
N THR A 31 20.95 -2.26 -24.69
CA THR A 31 19.48 -2.29 -24.85
C THR A 31 18.78 -2.00 -23.53
N VAL A 32 17.90 -1.01 -23.55
CA VAL A 32 17.02 -0.67 -22.43
C VAL A 32 15.81 -1.62 -22.40
N GLN A 33 15.43 -2.05 -21.21
CA GLN A 33 14.38 -3.02 -20.92
C GLN A 33 13.54 -2.57 -19.72
N VAL A 34 12.31 -3.08 -19.59
CA VAL A 34 11.45 -2.78 -18.44
C VAL A 34 12.15 -3.16 -17.13
N ILE A 35 12.70 -4.38 -17.07
CA ILE A 35 13.54 -4.82 -15.96
C ILE A 35 14.99 -4.86 -16.47
N PRO A 36 15.97 -4.23 -15.78
CA PRO A 36 15.81 -3.46 -14.55
C PRO A 36 15.54 -1.96 -14.78
N HIS A 37 15.67 -1.43 -16.00
CA HIS A 37 15.82 0.02 -16.20
C HIS A 37 14.59 0.85 -15.79
N ILE A 38 13.36 0.39 -16.10
CA ILE A 38 12.14 1.08 -15.68
C ILE A 38 11.91 0.87 -14.17
N THR A 39 12.13 -0.35 -13.67
CA THR A 39 11.95 -0.65 -12.24
C THR A 39 12.93 0.11 -11.35
N ASP A 40 14.17 0.29 -11.81
CA ASP A 40 15.19 1.09 -11.13
C ASP A 40 14.82 2.57 -11.14
N ALA A 41 14.35 3.10 -12.27
CA ALA A 41 13.91 4.49 -12.37
C ALA A 41 12.73 4.80 -11.41
N ILE A 42 11.77 3.88 -11.27
CA ILE A 42 10.66 4.00 -10.30
C ILE A 42 11.22 4.03 -8.88
N GLN A 43 12.09 3.08 -8.55
CA GLN A 43 12.70 2.96 -7.23
C GLN A 43 13.55 4.18 -6.85
N GLU A 44 14.36 4.70 -7.76
CA GLU A 44 15.14 5.94 -7.60
C GLU A 44 14.22 7.14 -7.36
N TRP A 45 13.11 7.24 -8.11
CA TRP A 45 12.17 8.34 -7.95
C TRP A 45 11.52 8.34 -6.58
N VAL A 46 11.00 7.19 -6.13
CA VAL A 46 10.37 7.04 -4.82
C VAL A 46 11.35 7.40 -3.72
N GLN A 47 12.59 6.90 -3.78
CA GLN A 47 13.62 7.25 -2.79
C GLN A 47 13.91 8.74 -2.78
N ARG A 48 14.10 9.36 -3.95
CA ARG A 48 14.37 10.80 -4.03
C ARG A 48 13.25 11.62 -3.38
N VAL A 49 12.00 11.34 -3.74
CA VAL A 49 10.83 12.08 -3.22
C VAL A 49 10.64 11.85 -1.72
N ALA A 50 10.87 10.63 -1.24
CA ALA A 50 10.76 10.30 0.19
C ALA A 50 11.71 11.10 1.09
N HIS A 51 12.81 11.65 0.56
CA HIS A 51 13.75 12.48 1.31
C HIS A 51 13.47 14.00 1.20
N ILE A 52 12.54 14.42 0.34
CA ILE A 52 12.21 15.85 0.20
C ILE A 52 11.38 16.30 1.41
N PRO A 53 11.83 17.30 2.18
CA PRO A 53 11.04 17.83 3.29
C PRO A 53 9.72 18.43 2.82
N VAL A 54 8.64 18.11 3.53
CA VAL A 54 7.27 18.63 3.28
C VAL A 54 6.69 19.38 4.47
N THR A 55 7.48 19.52 5.52
CA THR A 55 7.18 20.18 6.80
C THR A 55 8.05 21.43 6.98
N PRO A 56 7.59 22.45 7.74
CA PRO A 56 8.32 23.70 7.92
C PRO A 56 9.67 23.57 8.64
N ASP A 57 9.90 22.47 9.35
CA ASP A 57 11.16 22.18 10.04
C ASP A 57 12.28 21.71 9.08
N HIS A 58 11.98 21.57 7.79
CA HIS A 58 12.91 21.13 6.74
C HIS A 58 13.57 19.77 6.99
N MET A 59 12.96 18.94 7.84
CA MET A 59 13.46 17.60 8.12
C MET A 59 12.94 16.58 7.09
N PRO A 60 13.76 15.59 6.67
CA PRO A 60 13.28 14.50 5.84
C PRO A 60 12.15 13.73 6.53
N PRO A 61 11.08 13.36 5.80
CA PRO A 61 10.01 12.52 6.34
C PRO A 61 10.55 11.17 6.85
N LYS A 62 10.02 10.71 7.99
CA LYS A 62 10.34 9.37 8.53
C LYS A 62 9.54 8.25 7.85
N VAL A 63 8.37 8.58 7.33
CA VAL A 63 7.45 7.65 6.66
C VAL A 63 7.00 8.28 5.34
N CYS A 64 7.08 7.51 4.26
CA CYS A 64 6.53 7.87 2.96
C CYS A 64 5.38 6.93 2.65
N ILE A 65 4.18 7.48 2.44
CA ILE A 65 3.02 6.72 1.98
C ILE A 65 3.03 6.76 0.46
N VAL A 66 3.05 5.57 -0.15
CA VAL A 66 2.99 5.41 -1.60
C VAL A 66 1.66 4.76 -1.95
N GLU A 67 0.84 5.49 -2.71
CA GLU A 67 -0.38 4.96 -3.30
C GLU A 67 -0.08 4.47 -4.71
N LEU A 68 -0.27 3.17 -4.95
CA LEU A 68 -0.26 2.61 -6.30
C LEU A 68 -1.69 2.61 -6.83
N GLY A 69 -1.99 3.53 -7.75
CA GLY A 69 -3.28 3.57 -8.44
C GLY A 69 -3.49 2.37 -9.38
N GLY A 70 -4.73 2.20 -9.83
CA GLY A 70 -5.15 1.06 -10.66
C GLY A 70 -5.55 -0.16 -9.83
N THR A 71 -5.75 -1.30 -10.50
CA THR A 71 -6.07 -2.57 -9.83
C THR A 71 -4.90 -3.54 -9.99
N ILE A 72 -4.62 -4.31 -8.93
CA ILE A 72 -3.67 -5.43 -9.03
C ILE A 72 -4.16 -6.41 -10.09
N GLY A 73 -3.26 -6.78 -11.01
CA GLY A 73 -3.55 -7.65 -12.17
C GLY A 73 -3.58 -6.91 -13.50
N ASP A 74 -3.74 -5.59 -13.49
CA ASP A 74 -3.74 -4.79 -14.70
C ASP A 74 -2.32 -4.68 -15.30
N ILE A 75 -2.21 -4.81 -16.63
CA ILE A 75 -0.93 -4.75 -17.36
C ILE A 75 -0.17 -3.44 -17.08
N GLU A 76 -0.90 -2.34 -16.92
CA GLU A 76 -0.35 -1.00 -16.66
C GLU A 76 0.41 -0.93 -15.31
N GLY A 77 -0.03 -1.70 -14.31
CA GLY A 77 0.54 -1.71 -12.97
C GLY A 77 1.74 -2.63 -12.81
N MET A 78 1.96 -3.58 -13.73
CA MET A 78 3.01 -4.61 -13.61
C MET A 78 4.41 -4.04 -13.38
N PRO A 79 4.88 -2.99 -14.09
CA PRO A 79 6.20 -2.41 -13.84
C PRO A 79 6.35 -1.85 -12.42
N PHE A 80 5.30 -1.26 -11.85
CA PHE A 80 5.34 -0.70 -10.50
C PHE A 80 5.35 -1.80 -9.44
N VAL A 81 4.51 -2.83 -9.60
CA VAL A 81 4.49 -3.96 -8.67
C VAL A 81 5.85 -4.65 -8.62
N GLU A 82 6.46 -4.89 -9.80
CA GLU A 82 7.80 -5.47 -9.86
C GLU A 82 8.87 -4.55 -9.25
N ALA A 83 8.78 -3.23 -9.46
CA ALA A 83 9.68 -2.27 -8.83
C ALA A 83 9.60 -2.34 -7.29
N PHE A 84 8.39 -2.39 -6.71
CA PHE A 84 8.22 -2.52 -5.27
C PHE A 84 8.59 -3.92 -4.74
N ARG A 85 8.40 -4.96 -5.55
CA ARG A 85 8.86 -6.33 -5.24
C ARG A 85 10.38 -6.38 -5.10
N GLN A 86 11.13 -5.68 -5.93
CA GLN A 86 12.59 -5.56 -5.79
C GLN A 86 12.95 -4.64 -4.62
N PHE A 87 12.23 -3.53 -4.47
CA PHE A 87 12.48 -2.53 -3.44
C PHE A 87 12.44 -3.10 -2.03
N GLN A 88 11.45 -3.94 -1.70
CA GLN A 88 11.32 -4.56 -0.37
C GLN A 88 12.52 -5.42 0.05
N PHE A 89 13.31 -5.94 -0.91
CA PHE A 89 14.54 -6.70 -0.61
C PHE A 89 15.76 -5.80 -0.49
N ARG A 90 15.74 -4.65 -1.18
CA ARG A 90 16.80 -3.64 -1.11
C ARG A 90 16.74 -2.87 0.21
N VAL A 91 15.54 -2.65 0.73
CA VAL A 91 15.33 -2.11 2.07
C VAL A 91 15.17 -3.25 3.08
N LYS A 92 15.44 -2.97 4.35
CA LYS A 92 15.18 -3.96 5.41
C LYS A 92 13.67 -4.18 5.58
N ARG A 93 13.27 -5.34 6.11
CA ARG A 93 11.86 -5.72 6.31
C ARG A 93 11.09 -4.66 7.09
N GLU A 94 11.68 -4.10 8.14
CA GLU A 94 11.11 -3.06 8.99
C GLU A 94 10.94 -1.70 8.30
N ASN A 95 11.47 -1.51 7.09
CA ASN A 95 11.36 -0.26 6.32
C ASN A 95 10.38 -0.36 5.14
N PHE A 96 9.61 -1.44 5.05
CA PHE A 96 8.58 -1.64 4.04
C PHE A 96 7.34 -2.30 4.64
N CYS A 97 6.17 -1.75 4.34
CA CYS A 97 4.88 -2.31 4.73
C CYS A 97 3.91 -2.25 3.54
N CYS A 98 3.26 -3.37 3.25
CA CYS A 98 2.26 -3.48 2.18
C CYS A 98 0.85 -3.52 2.77
N ALA A 99 0.04 -2.49 2.48
CA ALA A 99 -1.37 -2.44 2.84
C ALA A 99 -2.23 -2.68 1.59
N HIS A 100 -2.95 -3.80 1.54
CA HIS A 100 -3.79 -4.17 0.40
C HIS A 100 -5.25 -3.81 0.64
N VAL A 101 -5.81 -2.93 -0.17
CA VAL A 101 -7.22 -2.54 -0.08
C VAL A 101 -8.04 -3.40 -1.03
N SER A 102 -9.10 -4.03 -0.53
CA SER A 102 -9.96 -4.92 -1.31
C SER A 102 -11.43 -4.74 -0.96
N LEU A 103 -12.30 -4.93 -1.96
CA LEU A 103 -13.75 -4.83 -1.81
C LEU A 103 -14.37 -6.16 -1.35
N ILE A 104 -15.26 -6.08 -0.36
CA ILE A 104 -16.16 -7.16 0.06
C ILE A 104 -17.55 -6.84 -0.47
N PRO A 105 -17.93 -7.34 -1.66
CA PRO A 105 -19.25 -7.09 -2.22
C PRO A 105 -20.32 -7.85 -1.43
N MET A 106 -21.50 -7.24 -1.33
CA MET A 106 -22.69 -7.83 -0.72
C MET A 106 -23.86 -7.74 -1.71
N PRO A 107 -24.06 -8.76 -2.57
CA PRO A 107 -25.12 -8.72 -3.58
C PRO A 107 -26.50 -8.64 -2.91
N LYS A 108 -27.32 -7.66 -3.32
CA LYS A 108 -28.66 -7.43 -2.76
C LYS A 108 -29.58 -8.65 -2.82
N SER A 109 -29.39 -9.51 -3.83
CA SER A 109 -30.14 -10.75 -4.00
C SER A 109 -29.88 -11.78 -2.89
N THR A 110 -28.70 -11.76 -2.29
CA THR A 110 -28.30 -12.72 -1.24
C THR A 110 -28.20 -12.10 0.14
N GLY A 111 -27.89 -10.80 0.23
CA GLY A 111 -27.59 -10.11 1.49
C GLY A 111 -26.31 -10.57 2.17
N GLU A 112 -25.52 -11.46 1.54
CA GLU A 112 -24.35 -12.07 2.16
C GLU A 112 -23.04 -11.45 1.65
N PRO A 113 -22.09 -11.11 2.55
CA PRO A 113 -20.77 -10.65 2.16
C PRO A 113 -19.97 -11.77 1.47
N LYS A 114 -19.38 -11.47 0.32
CA LYS A 114 -18.59 -12.44 -0.46
C LYS A 114 -17.10 -12.15 -0.34
N THR A 115 -16.36 -13.07 0.26
CA THR A 115 -14.90 -12.93 0.50
C THR A 115 -14.04 -13.37 -0.68
N LYS A 116 -14.58 -14.13 -1.64
CA LYS A 116 -13.83 -14.71 -2.76
C LYS A 116 -13.05 -13.65 -3.60
N PRO A 117 -13.61 -12.46 -3.91
CA PRO A 117 -12.86 -11.45 -4.64
C PRO A 117 -11.58 -11.01 -3.91
N THR A 118 -11.67 -10.83 -2.59
CA THR A 118 -10.51 -10.49 -1.75
C THR A 118 -9.47 -11.61 -1.75
N GLN A 119 -9.90 -12.87 -1.66
CA GLN A 119 -8.99 -14.02 -1.71
C GLN A 119 -8.24 -14.10 -3.04
N SER A 120 -8.93 -13.91 -4.17
CA SER A 120 -8.32 -13.90 -5.50
C SER A 120 -7.31 -12.74 -5.64
N SER A 121 -7.68 -11.55 -5.19
CA SER A 121 -6.83 -10.35 -5.27
C SER A 121 -5.56 -10.50 -4.41
N VAL A 122 -5.67 -11.03 -3.19
CA VAL A 122 -4.51 -11.32 -2.33
C VAL A 122 -3.61 -12.40 -2.93
N ARG A 123 -4.19 -13.43 -3.55
CA ARG A 123 -3.43 -14.47 -4.25
C ARG A 123 -2.64 -13.89 -5.42
N GLU A 124 -3.24 -12.97 -6.17
CA GLU A 124 -2.59 -12.30 -7.29
C GLU A 124 -1.45 -11.40 -6.84
N LEU A 125 -1.66 -10.57 -5.81
CA LEU A 125 -0.62 -9.75 -5.18
C LEU A 125 0.60 -10.60 -4.77
N ARG A 126 0.34 -11.76 -4.15
CA ARG A 126 1.38 -12.74 -3.79
C ARG A 126 2.06 -13.39 -4.99
N GLY A 127 1.30 -13.70 -6.03
CA GLY A 127 1.84 -14.21 -7.28
C GLY A 127 2.84 -13.24 -7.92
N LEU A 128 2.64 -11.94 -7.71
CA LEU A 128 3.55 -10.87 -8.13
C LEU A 128 4.68 -10.59 -7.11
N GLY A 129 4.77 -11.38 -6.04
CA GLY A 129 5.86 -11.35 -5.07
C GLY A 129 5.71 -10.34 -3.92
N LEU A 130 4.53 -9.74 -3.74
CA LEU A 130 4.23 -8.91 -2.58
C LEU A 130 3.28 -9.64 -1.63
N SER A 131 3.55 -9.57 -0.33
CA SER A 131 2.65 -10.11 0.70
C SER A 131 2.06 -8.96 1.51
N PRO A 132 0.72 -8.92 1.70
CA PRO A 132 0.11 -7.86 2.47
C PRO A 132 0.45 -8.04 3.96
N ASP A 133 0.94 -6.97 4.58
CA ASP A 133 1.06 -6.84 6.03
C ASP A 133 -0.31 -6.50 6.64
N LEU A 134 -1.14 -5.74 5.92
CA LEU A 134 -2.52 -5.42 6.27
C LEU A 134 -3.45 -5.67 5.08
N ILE A 135 -4.65 -6.18 5.34
CA ILE A 135 -5.74 -6.30 4.37
C ILE A 135 -6.87 -5.40 4.82
N LEU A 136 -7.13 -4.33 4.06
CA LEU A 136 -8.21 -3.39 4.31
C LEU A 136 -9.44 -3.82 3.50
N CYS A 137 -10.42 -4.38 4.18
CA CYS A 137 -11.66 -4.85 3.61
C CYS A 137 -12.70 -3.73 3.58
N ARG A 138 -12.87 -3.10 2.42
CA ARG A 138 -13.94 -2.12 2.19
C ARG A 138 -15.27 -2.84 1.98
N SER A 139 -16.35 -2.36 2.60
CA SER A 139 -17.70 -2.96 2.50
C SER A 139 -18.78 -1.88 2.60
N GLU A 140 -20.01 -2.18 2.18
CA GLU A 140 -21.14 -1.24 2.37
C GLU A 140 -21.63 -1.23 3.83
N LYS A 141 -21.64 -2.40 4.48
CA LYS A 141 -22.14 -2.60 5.84
C LYS A 141 -21.07 -3.22 6.73
N PRO A 142 -21.14 -3.02 8.07
CA PRO A 142 -20.26 -3.72 9.00
C PRO A 142 -20.25 -5.22 8.74
N ILE A 143 -19.06 -5.82 8.68
CA ILE A 143 -18.92 -7.27 8.48
C ILE A 143 -18.75 -7.97 9.82
N HIS A 144 -19.38 -9.14 9.95
CA HIS A 144 -19.30 -9.95 11.17
C HIS A 144 -17.92 -10.59 11.36
N HIS A 145 -17.59 -10.91 12.61
CA HIS A 145 -16.30 -11.50 13.00
C HIS A 145 -15.96 -12.79 12.22
N ASN A 146 -16.95 -13.64 11.95
CA ASN A 146 -16.76 -14.87 11.17
C ASN A 146 -16.22 -14.62 9.75
N ILE A 147 -16.60 -13.49 9.12
CA ILE A 147 -16.09 -13.09 7.80
C ILE A 147 -14.63 -12.66 7.92
N LYS A 148 -14.28 -11.92 8.97
CA LYS A 148 -12.91 -11.52 9.28
C LYS A 148 -11.99 -12.73 9.48
N GLU A 149 -12.41 -13.70 10.30
CA GLU A 149 -11.68 -14.98 10.48
C GLU A 149 -11.52 -15.74 9.17
N LYS A 150 -12.57 -15.80 8.36
CA LYS A 150 -12.51 -16.44 7.05
C LYS A 150 -11.47 -15.78 6.15
N ILE A 151 -11.44 -14.44 6.08
CA ILE A 151 -10.45 -13.72 5.29
C ILE A 151 -9.04 -14.00 5.83
N SER A 152 -8.85 -13.93 7.15
CA SER A 152 -7.58 -14.25 7.82
C SER A 152 -7.07 -15.64 7.43
N ASN A 153 -7.90 -16.68 7.57
CA ASN A 153 -7.53 -18.06 7.24
C ASN A 153 -7.20 -18.25 5.76
N PHE A 154 -8.08 -17.81 4.85
CA PHE A 154 -7.86 -17.99 3.40
C PHE A 154 -6.73 -17.12 2.85
N CYS A 155 -6.50 -15.96 3.47
CA CYS A 155 -5.45 -15.05 3.07
C CYS A 155 -4.17 -15.28 3.88
N HIS A 156 -4.08 -16.27 4.76
CA HIS A 156 -2.87 -16.57 5.56
C HIS A 156 -2.27 -15.33 6.23
N VAL A 157 -3.11 -14.56 6.93
CA VAL A 157 -2.72 -13.43 7.79
C VAL A 157 -3.41 -13.58 9.14
N THR A 158 -2.90 -12.96 10.21
CA THR A 158 -3.58 -13.00 11.50
C THR A 158 -4.86 -12.16 11.47
N PRO A 159 -5.84 -12.43 12.34
CA PRO A 159 -7.08 -11.64 12.40
C PRO A 159 -6.82 -10.15 12.59
N GLU A 160 -5.80 -9.76 13.36
CA GLU A 160 -5.45 -8.36 13.63
C GLU A 160 -5.03 -7.61 12.35
N GLN A 161 -4.52 -8.33 11.34
CA GLN A 161 -4.12 -7.77 10.05
C GLN A 161 -5.30 -7.52 9.11
N VAL A 162 -6.51 -7.98 9.45
CA VAL A 162 -7.73 -7.78 8.64
C VAL A 162 -8.54 -6.63 9.21
N ILE A 163 -8.50 -5.49 8.51
CA ILE A 163 -9.15 -4.24 8.92
C ILE A 163 -10.44 -4.07 8.14
N CYS A 164 -11.56 -3.93 8.84
CA CYS A 164 -12.88 -3.86 8.24
C CYS A 164 -13.36 -2.40 8.21
N ILE A 165 -13.57 -1.85 7.02
CA ILE A 165 -14.01 -0.48 6.84
C ILE A 165 -15.32 -0.53 6.04
N HIS A 166 -16.43 -0.23 6.70
CA HIS A 166 -17.72 -0.10 6.01
C HIS A 166 -17.90 1.33 5.50
N ASP A 167 -18.91 1.56 4.65
CA ASP A 167 -19.21 2.91 4.20
C ASP A 167 -19.68 3.76 5.39
N LEU A 168 -18.99 4.88 5.61
CA LEU A 168 -19.22 5.81 6.72
C LEU A 168 -19.88 7.08 6.20
N THR A 169 -20.59 7.77 7.09
CA THR A 169 -21.25 9.05 6.78
C THR A 169 -20.26 10.19 6.47
N SER A 170 -19.00 10.03 6.89
CA SER A 170 -17.95 11.01 6.69
C SER A 170 -16.59 10.33 6.62
N VAL A 171 -15.72 10.84 5.74
CA VAL A 171 -14.33 10.38 5.59
C VAL A 171 -13.52 10.56 6.89
N TYR A 172 -13.90 11.51 7.74
CA TYR A 172 -13.25 11.74 9.03
C TYR A 172 -13.46 10.61 10.06
N HIS A 173 -14.43 9.72 9.83
CA HIS A 173 -14.62 8.55 10.68
C HIS A 173 -13.66 7.39 10.34
N VAL A 174 -13.03 7.40 9.16
CA VAL A 174 -12.13 6.32 8.74
C VAL A 174 -10.91 6.18 9.67
N PRO A 175 -10.18 7.25 10.03
CA PRO A 175 -9.03 7.13 10.94
C PRO A 175 -9.43 6.59 12.32
N LEU A 176 -10.57 7.03 12.86
CA LEU A 176 -11.08 6.56 14.16
C LEU A 176 -11.39 5.06 14.13
N LEU A 177 -12.00 4.58 13.05
CA LEU A 177 -12.31 3.17 12.86
C LEU A 177 -11.04 2.31 12.68
N MET A 178 -10.00 2.86 12.05
CA MET A 178 -8.69 2.19 11.91
C MET A 178 -7.93 2.14 13.25
N GLU A 179 -7.99 3.22 14.04
CA GLU A 179 -7.43 3.28 15.38
C GLU A 179 -8.09 2.26 16.32
N ALA A 180 -9.43 2.20 16.32
CA ALA A 180 -10.19 1.23 17.11
C ALA A 180 -9.88 -0.24 16.76
N GLN A 181 -9.37 -0.50 15.55
CA GLN A 181 -8.95 -1.82 15.09
C GLN A 181 -7.44 -2.09 15.27
N GLY A 182 -6.70 -1.19 15.92
CA GLY A 182 -5.31 -1.41 16.30
C GLY A 182 -4.28 -1.15 15.20
N VAL A 183 -4.65 -0.47 14.10
CA VAL A 183 -3.73 -0.22 12.97
C VAL A 183 -2.48 0.55 13.40
N VAL A 184 -2.63 1.54 14.29
CA VAL A 184 -1.50 2.36 14.76
C VAL A 184 -0.49 1.50 15.53
N GLN A 185 -0.98 0.63 16.42
CA GLN A 185 -0.14 -0.29 17.18
C GLN A 185 0.58 -1.26 16.25
N TYR A 186 -0.14 -1.89 15.32
CA TYR A 186 0.44 -2.81 14.35
C TYR A 186 1.57 -2.15 13.54
N LEU A 187 1.34 -0.93 13.02
CA LEU A 187 2.36 -0.23 12.23
C LEU A 187 3.57 0.16 13.07
N ASN A 188 3.37 0.60 14.32
CA ASN A 188 4.47 0.96 15.21
C ASN A 188 5.39 -0.24 15.49
N GLU A 189 4.82 -1.42 15.72
CA GLU A 189 5.56 -2.67 15.93
C GLU A 189 6.20 -3.17 14.62
N ARG A 190 5.44 -3.20 13.53
CA ARG A 190 5.87 -3.73 12.22
C ARG A 190 6.99 -2.91 11.59
N LEU A 191 6.99 -1.59 11.78
CA LEU A 191 7.96 -0.64 11.23
C LEU A 191 8.95 -0.10 12.27
N GLN A 192 8.87 -0.55 13.53
CA GLN A 192 9.77 -0.14 14.63
C GLN A 192 9.88 1.39 14.80
N LEU A 193 8.74 2.09 14.71
CA LEU A 193 8.72 3.56 14.66
C LEU A 193 8.99 4.23 16.01
N ASN A 194 8.95 3.48 17.12
CA ASN A 194 9.16 3.95 18.49
C ASN A 194 8.23 5.13 18.86
N ILE A 195 7.01 5.14 18.34
CA ILE A 195 6.00 6.14 18.67
C ILE A 195 5.44 5.82 20.06
N ALA A 196 5.42 6.82 20.94
CA ALA A 196 4.75 6.71 22.23
C ALA A 196 3.23 6.62 21.99
N MET A 197 2.66 5.45 22.27
CA MET A 197 1.22 5.25 22.16
C MET A 197 0.53 5.95 23.35
N PRO A 198 -0.44 6.84 23.12
CA PRO A 198 -1.28 7.31 24.21
C PRO A 198 -2.02 6.10 24.79
N ARG A 199 -1.96 5.93 26.13
CA ARG A 199 -2.73 4.89 26.80
C ARG A 199 -4.21 5.15 26.51
N PRO A 200 -5.02 4.13 26.12
CA PRO A 200 -6.45 4.33 25.98
C PRO A 200 -6.99 4.83 27.32
N GLY A 201 -7.52 6.05 27.33
CA GLY A 201 -8.25 6.58 28.47
C GLY A 201 -9.42 5.65 28.76
N SER A 202 -9.50 5.14 29.97
CA SER A 202 -10.67 4.46 30.48
C SER A 202 -11.88 5.38 30.38
N GLY A 203 -12.79 5.10 29.43
CA GLY A 203 -14.10 5.76 29.33
C GLY A 203 -14.23 6.64 28.09
N ILE A 204 -14.99 6.16 27.11
CA ILE A 204 -16.26 6.71 26.61
C ILE A 204 -16.66 5.80 25.44
N ILE A 205 -17.39 4.72 25.75
CA ILE A 205 -18.52 4.19 24.98
C ILE A 205 -19.54 3.74 26.01
#